data_AF-A0A353BH43-F1
#
_entry.id   AF-A0A353BH43-F1
#
_cell.length_a   1.000
_cell.length_b   1.000
_cell.length_c   1.000
_cell.angle_alpha   90.00
_cell.angle_beta   90.00
_cell.angle_gamma   90.00
#
_symmetry.space_group_name_H-M   'P 1'
#
loop_
_entity.id
_entity.type
_entity.pdbx_description
1 polymer ?
#
loop_
_entity_poly.entity_id
_entity_poly.type
_entity_poly.pdbx_seq_one_letter_code
_entity_poly.pdbx_strand_id
1 'polypeptide(L)'
;MGKIKNQKAKIKKAKKASPASRLRPKKKAKAGIARAKGSKGKPSAGSSKLTAGPRRVRGKGPKAAKRKAAAKRVVIKLARKVVRKIAPKKPEAPKAEAIVKPAVPRPNSGQVEPLVLILNPGSTSTKVAVYRGDRPLCQESIEHERAELEKYPRIVDQHPMRRHLVLDFLARHKVDAKALGAVVDRGGLLKPISSGTYRISQSMLDDLKEAKRGEHISNVGAFIALDIARAAGCPAFIVDAVSVDEFTPLARVSGLAGVERKSLLHALNMRMAALQACQELGKKLDQVNLIVAHLGGGISISPVERGKFVDVNNANEHGPFSPERAGHVPCADLVKMCFGGKLSKDDIVKKLTRSGGLTAYLGTNKAGEAVERARGGDRQAAEALEAMCYQI
;
A
#
# COMPACT_ATOMS: atom_id res chain seq x y z
N MET A 1 -33.27 14.44 -49.85
CA MET A 1 -34.27 15.31 -49.20
C MET A 1 -34.63 14.66 -47.87
N GLY A 2 -34.48 15.21 -46.67
CA GLY A 2 -33.99 16.46 -46.12
C GLY A 2 -34.10 16.30 -44.59
N LYS A 3 -33.28 17.06 -43.84
CA LYS A 3 -33.18 17.18 -42.36
C LYS A 3 -31.90 16.61 -41.73
N ILE A 4 -30.76 17.17 -42.15
CA ILE A 4 -29.59 17.37 -41.27
C ILE A 4 -29.09 18.78 -41.60
N LYS A 5 -29.39 19.77 -40.75
CA LYS A 5 -28.75 21.10 -40.63
C LYS A 5 -29.61 21.99 -39.74
N ASN A 6 -29.33 22.01 -38.44
CA ASN A 6 -29.62 23.16 -37.58
C ASN A 6 -28.84 23.02 -36.27
N GLN A 7 -27.61 23.52 -36.25
CA GLN A 7 -26.95 24.18 -35.10
C GLN A 7 -25.48 24.53 -35.44
N LYS A 8 -25.27 25.23 -36.56
CA LYS A 8 -24.04 25.98 -36.84
C LYS A 8 -24.38 27.16 -37.74
N ALA A 9 -24.90 28.25 -37.16
CA ALA A 9 -24.83 29.61 -37.72
C ALA A 9 -25.64 30.61 -36.86
N LYS A 10 -25.06 31.11 -35.76
CA LYS A 10 -25.28 32.48 -35.30
C LYS A 10 -23.98 32.98 -34.67
N ILE A 11 -23.08 33.43 -35.54
CA ILE A 11 -21.91 34.25 -35.22
C ILE A 11 -22.19 35.64 -35.80
N LYS A 12 -21.82 36.69 -35.03
CA LYS A 12 -21.60 38.11 -35.40
C LYS A 12 -22.80 39.05 -35.54
N LYS A 13 -23.01 39.85 -34.48
CA LYS A 13 -23.01 41.34 -34.42
C LYS A 13 -23.70 41.68 -33.07
N ALA A 14 -23.01 42.13 -32.03
CA ALA A 14 -22.58 43.51 -31.88
C ALA A 14 -21.37 43.66 -30.95
N LYS A 15 -20.46 44.56 -31.34
CA LYS A 15 -19.35 45.11 -30.57
C LYS A 15 -19.83 46.34 -29.78
N LYS A 16 -19.02 46.72 -28.76
CA LYS A 16 -19.00 47.95 -27.92
C LYS A 16 -19.79 47.75 -26.61
N ALA A 17 -19.25 47.95 -25.41
CA ALA A 17 -18.14 48.78 -24.95
C ALA A 17 -17.40 48.19 -23.72
N SER A 18 -16.14 48.61 -23.56
CA SER A 18 -15.26 48.44 -22.39
C SER A 18 -15.48 49.64 -21.42
N PRO A 19 -14.94 49.67 -20.17
CA PRO A 19 -13.49 49.81 -19.96
C PRO A 19 -12.87 48.94 -18.86
N ALA A 20 -11.60 48.62 -19.09
CA ALA A 20 -10.64 48.01 -18.18
C ALA A 20 -10.16 48.97 -17.07
N SER A 21 -9.79 48.43 -15.90
CA SER A 21 -8.87 49.08 -14.97
C SER A 21 -7.56 48.29 -14.88
N ARG A 22 -6.49 48.98 -15.29
CA ARG A 22 -5.08 48.59 -15.24
C ARG A 22 -4.53 48.78 -13.83
N LEU A 23 -3.71 47.84 -13.36
CA LEU A 23 -2.70 48.12 -12.34
C LEU A 23 -1.33 47.98 -12.99
N ARG A 24 -0.64 49.12 -13.11
CA ARG A 24 0.77 49.23 -13.51
C ARG A 24 1.62 49.67 -12.31
N PRO A 25 2.94 49.37 -12.33
CA PRO A 25 3.84 49.53 -11.18
C PRO A 25 4.35 50.97 -11.08
N LYS A 26 4.63 51.44 -9.85
CA LYS A 26 5.33 52.72 -9.63
C LYS A 26 6.79 52.53 -9.22
N LYS A 27 7.60 53.40 -9.82
CA LYS A 27 9.06 53.51 -9.81
C LYS A 27 9.64 54.02 -8.48
N LYS A 28 10.94 53.75 -8.35
CA LYS A 28 11.97 54.38 -7.50
C LYS A 28 11.77 55.87 -7.18
N ALA A 29 12.12 56.24 -5.96
CA ALA A 29 12.65 57.57 -5.61
C ALA A 29 13.94 57.39 -4.79
N LYS A 30 15.01 58.08 -5.22
CA LYS A 30 16.26 58.35 -4.48
C LYS A 30 16.20 59.82 -4.03
N ALA A 31 16.51 60.09 -2.77
CA ALA A 31 17.09 61.31 -2.16
C ALA A 31 16.81 61.20 -0.65
N GLY A 32 17.66 61.56 0.30
CA GLY A 32 18.96 62.23 0.28
C GLY A 32 19.65 62.04 1.63
N ILE A 33 20.90 62.48 1.65
CA ILE A 33 21.88 62.39 2.74
C ILE A 33 21.52 63.36 3.88
N ALA A 34 21.67 62.92 5.13
CA ALA A 34 22.02 63.81 6.24
C ALA A 34 22.87 63.08 7.28
N ARG A 35 24.10 63.59 7.46
CA ARG A 35 25.07 63.26 8.51
C ARG A 35 24.75 64.05 9.79
N ALA A 36 24.95 63.43 10.95
CA ALA A 36 25.50 64.03 12.18
C ALA A 36 26.08 62.87 13.02
N LYS A 37 27.41 62.73 13.22
CA LYS A 37 28.24 63.38 14.28
C LYS A 37 27.50 63.40 15.63
N GLY A 38 27.92 62.82 16.75
CA GLY A 38 29.17 62.18 17.17
C GLY A 38 29.41 62.50 18.66
N SER A 39 29.77 61.51 19.48
CA SER A 39 30.57 61.65 20.72
C SER A 39 30.93 60.23 21.19
N LYS A 40 32.17 59.75 21.04
CA LYS A 40 33.39 59.99 21.84
C LYS A 40 33.18 59.85 23.35
N GLY A 41 33.54 58.67 23.87
CA GLY A 41 34.01 58.43 25.23
C GLY A 41 35.06 57.31 25.18
N LYS A 42 36.33 57.66 25.44
CA LYS A 42 37.53 56.80 25.38
C LYS A 42 37.70 55.96 26.67
N PRO A 43 38.60 54.96 26.68
CA PRO A 43 38.68 53.90 27.68
C PRO A 43 39.62 54.25 28.85
N SER A 44 39.42 53.59 29.99
CA SER A 44 40.42 53.50 31.06
C SER A 44 40.99 52.08 31.15
N ALA A 45 42.32 52.02 31.19
CA ALA A 45 43.11 50.83 31.45
C ALA A 45 43.12 50.51 32.95
N GLY A 46 43.13 49.23 33.29
CA GLY A 46 43.30 48.72 34.65
C GLY A 46 43.74 47.26 34.61
N SER A 47 45.05 47.08 34.72
CA SER A 47 45.79 45.83 34.73
C SER A 47 45.40 44.86 35.86
N SER A 48 45.31 43.57 35.57
CA SER A 48 45.97 42.54 36.39
C SER A 48 46.14 41.23 35.60
N LYS A 49 47.39 40.76 35.58
CA LYS A 49 47.84 39.49 35.01
C LYS A 49 47.38 38.34 35.92
N LEU A 50 46.75 37.32 35.37
CA LEU A 50 46.75 35.97 35.94
C LEU A 50 46.98 34.96 34.82
N THR A 51 48.18 34.38 34.83
CA THR A 51 48.67 33.31 33.97
C THR A 51 47.93 32.00 34.29
N ALA A 52 47.21 31.43 33.32
CA ALA A 52 46.63 30.09 33.41
C ALA A 52 47.54 29.08 32.72
N GLY A 53 48.21 28.23 33.51
CA GLY A 53 48.93 27.05 33.02
C GLY A 53 48.00 25.91 32.60
N PRO A 54 48.49 24.89 31.86
CA PRO A 54 47.65 23.85 31.27
C PRO A 54 47.10 22.90 32.33
N ARG A 55 45.77 22.81 32.46
CA ARG A 55 45.09 21.84 33.33
C ARG A 55 45.18 20.42 32.74
N ARG A 56 45.88 19.53 33.45
CA ARG A 56 45.80 18.06 33.29
C ARG A 56 44.34 17.58 33.36
N VAL A 57 43.90 16.85 32.36
CA VAL A 57 42.63 16.10 32.36
C VAL A 57 42.76 14.92 33.34
N ARG A 58 42.16 15.02 34.52
CA ARG A 58 41.99 13.88 35.45
C ARG A 58 40.90 12.95 34.91
N GLY A 59 41.24 11.68 34.74
CA GLY A 59 40.32 10.61 34.34
C GLY A 59 39.11 10.51 35.27
N LYS A 60 37.94 10.22 34.68
CA LYS A 60 36.67 10.00 35.40
C LYS A 60 36.82 8.78 36.33
N GLY A 61 36.90 9.03 37.63
CA GLY A 61 37.03 7.98 38.64
C GLY A 61 35.82 7.03 38.75
N PRO A 62 35.97 5.91 39.49
CA PRO A 62 35.04 4.77 39.54
C PRO A 62 33.61 5.11 40.01
N LYS A 63 33.37 6.30 40.58
CA LYS A 63 32.04 6.79 40.98
C LYS A 63 31.14 7.16 39.79
N ALA A 64 31.71 7.61 38.66
CA ALA A 64 30.95 7.92 37.44
C ALA A 64 30.51 6.64 36.69
N ALA A 65 31.36 5.61 36.71
CA ALA A 65 31.03 4.28 36.19
C ALA A 65 29.95 3.59 37.01
N LYS A 66 30.01 3.69 38.36
CA LYS A 66 28.96 3.17 39.25
C LYS A 66 27.61 3.89 39.06
N ARG A 67 27.58 5.21 38.84
CA ARG A 67 26.35 5.96 38.51
C ARG A 67 25.78 5.58 37.14
N LYS A 68 26.61 5.38 36.11
CA LYS A 68 26.17 4.87 34.81
C LYS A 68 25.65 3.43 34.90
N ALA A 69 26.27 2.57 35.69
CA ALA A 69 25.81 1.20 35.92
C ALA A 69 24.48 1.15 36.69
N ALA A 70 24.29 2.03 37.68
CA ALA A 70 23.03 2.19 38.40
C ALA A 70 21.92 2.71 37.48
N ALA A 71 22.19 3.73 36.66
CA ALA A 71 21.25 4.22 35.66
C ALA A 71 20.91 3.15 34.62
N LYS A 72 21.89 2.37 34.14
CA LYS A 72 21.68 1.24 33.22
C LYS A 72 20.82 0.15 33.86
N ARG A 73 21.00 -0.14 35.15
CA ARG A 73 20.14 -1.09 35.91
C ARG A 73 18.71 -0.57 36.07
N VAL A 74 18.50 0.73 36.27
CA VAL A 74 17.16 1.35 36.34
C VAL A 74 16.47 1.30 34.98
N VAL A 75 17.19 1.60 33.89
CA VAL A 75 16.67 1.50 32.53
C VAL A 75 16.34 0.06 32.15
N ILE A 76 17.17 -0.92 32.53
CA ILE A 76 16.87 -2.36 32.32
C ILE A 76 15.66 -2.79 33.14
N LYS A 77 15.50 -2.30 34.39
CA LYS A 77 14.29 -2.56 35.20
C LYS A 77 13.04 -1.94 34.57
N LEU A 78 13.12 -0.73 34.03
CA LEU A 78 12.01 -0.10 33.30
C LEU A 78 11.66 -0.88 32.03
N ALA A 79 12.66 -1.24 31.22
CA ALA A 79 12.47 -2.02 30.00
C ALA A 79 11.83 -3.38 30.30
N ARG A 80 12.27 -4.09 31.35
CA ARG A 80 11.63 -5.35 31.79
C ARG A 80 10.20 -5.17 32.29
N LYS A 81 9.88 -4.00 32.87
CA LYS A 81 8.53 -3.68 33.36
C LYS A 81 7.58 -3.31 32.22
N VAL A 82 8.09 -2.68 31.16
CA VAL A 82 7.38 -2.42 29.90
C VAL A 82 7.15 -3.73 29.14
N VAL A 83 8.20 -4.56 28.98
CA VAL A 83 8.08 -5.90 28.36
C VAL A 83 7.08 -6.78 29.12
N ARG A 84 7.02 -6.73 30.45
CA ARG A 84 5.99 -7.45 31.24
C ARG A 84 4.59 -6.87 31.15
N LYS A 85 4.43 -5.58 30.86
CA LYS A 85 3.12 -4.94 30.65
C LYS A 85 2.57 -5.16 29.24
N ILE A 86 3.46 -5.33 28.27
CA ILE A 86 3.13 -5.60 26.86
C ILE A 86 3.07 -7.11 26.57
N ALA A 87 3.71 -7.95 27.40
CA ALA A 87 3.55 -9.39 27.30
C ALA A 87 2.09 -9.76 27.60
N PRO A 88 1.32 -10.26 26.62
CA PRO A 88 0.00 -10.80 26.94
C PRO A 88 0.17 -11.94 27.95
N LYS A 89 -0.75 -12.07 28.90
CA LYS A 89 -0.95 -13.36 29.58
C LYS A 89 -1.05 -14.39 28.47
N LYS A 90 -0.20 -15.42 28.50
CA LYS A 90 -0.21 -16.52 27.53
C LYS A 90 -1.68 -16.95 27.40
N PRO A 91 -2.36 -16.67 26.27
CA PRO A 91 -3.65 -17.28 26.06
C PRO A 91 -3.37 -18.77 26.09
N GLU A 92 -4.17 -19.55 26.82
CA GLU A 92 -4.25 -20.96 26.47
C GLU A 92 -4.47 -21.01 24.96
N ALA A 93 -3.52 -21.60 24.24
CA ALA A 93 -3.69 -21.79 22.82
C ALA A 93 -5.03 -22.51 22.68
N PRO A 94 -6.04 -21.92 21.99
CA PRO A 94 -7.22 -22.69 21.69
C PRO A 94 -6.72 -23.97 21.04
N LYS A 95 -7.14 -25.12 21.59
CA LYS A 95 -6.90 -26.41 20.93
C LYS A 95 -7.23 -26.18 19.46
N ALA A 96 -6.33 -26.57 18.58
CA ALA A 96 -6.53 -26.44 17.14
C ALA A 96 -7.74 -27.29 16.73
N GLU A 97 -8.93 -26.78 16.98
CA GLU A 97 -10.15 -27.22 16.36
C GLU A 97 -10.00 -26.87 14.89
N ALA A 98 -10.23 -27.88 14.04
CA ALA A 98 -10.12 -27.75 12.62
C ALA A 98 -10.87 -26.49 12.19
N ILE A 99 -10.18 -25.55 11.54
CA ILE A 99 -10.81 -24.43 10.84
C ILE A 99 -11.86 -25.06 9.93
N VAL A 100 -13.13 -24.92 10.29
CA VAL A 100 -14.24 -25.38 9.47
C VAL A 100 -14.15 -24.56 8.20
N LYS A 101 -13.66 -25.19 7.13
CA LYS A 101 -13.62 -24.56 5.82
C LYS A 101 -15.05 -24.11 5.50
N PRO A 102 -15.24 -22.88 5.03
CA PRO A 102 -16.58 -22.33 4.80
C PRO A 102 -17.36 -23.27 3.87
N ALA A 103 -18.59 -23.59 4.25
CA ALA A 103 -19.48 -24.37 3.39
C ALA A 103 -19.94 -23.48 2.23
N VAL A 104 -19.38 -23.72 1.05
CA VAL A 104 -19.91 -23.18 -0.21
C VAL A 104 -21.23 -23.90 -0.49
N PRO A 105 -22.31 -23.20 -0.88
CA PRO A 105 -23.56 -23.86 -1.25
C PRO A 105 -23.28 -24.93 -2.31
N ARG A 106 -23.61 -26.18 -1.98
CA ARG A 106 -23.38 -27.34 -2.84
C ARG A 106 -24.43 -27.35 -3.96
N PRO A 107 -24.04 -27.55 -5.23
CA PRO A 107 -25.00 -27.77 -6.30
C PRO A 107 -25.78 -29.07 -6.07
N ASN A 108 -26.96 -29.15 -6.69
CA ASN A 108 -27.83 -30.34 -6.63
C ASN A 108 -27.06 -31.62 -7.01
N SER A 109 -27.36 -32.71 -6.32
CA SER A 109 -26.62 -33.99 -6.24
C SER A 109 -26.53 -34.83 -7.53
N GLY A 110 -26.55 -34.21 -8.72
CA GLY A 110 -26.40 -34.87 -10.01
C GLY A 110 -25.54 -34.13 -11.04
N GLN A 111 -25.00 -32.95 -10.73
CA GLN A 111 -24.08 -32.23 -11.62
C GLN A 111 -22.64 -32.42 -11.17
N VAL A 112 -21.76 -32.84 -12.09
CA VAL A 112 -20.31 -32.84 -11.84
C VAL A 112 -19.89 -31.38 -11.66
N GLU A 113 -19.40 -31.04 -10.47
CA GLU A 113 -18.92 -29.70 -10.19
C GLU A 113 -17.81 -29.31 -11.18
N PRO A 114 -17.93 -28.16 -11.87
CA PRO A 114 -16.95 -27.74 -12.85
C PRO A 114 -15.60 -27.47 -12.19
N LEU A 115 -14.51 -27.75 -12.93
CA LEU A 115 -13.18 -27.36 -12.49
C LEU A 115 -13.00 -25.85 -12.66
N VAL A 116 -12.48 -25.19 -11.63
CA VAL A 116 -12.19 -23.75 -11.67
C VAL A 116 -10.69 -23.53 -11.48
N LEU A 117 -10.06 -22.89 -12.45
CA LEU A 117 -8.66 -22.46 -12.35
C LEU A 117 -8.61 -21.07 -11.71
N ILE A 118 -7.88 -20.94 -10.60
CA ILE A 118 -7.68 -19.70 -9.87
C ILE A 118 -6.26 -19.19 -10.12
N LEU A 119 -6.16 -17.91 -10.47
CA LEU A 119 -4.90 -17.20 -10.75
C LEU A 119 -4.72 -16.04 -9.77
N ASN A 120 -3.51 -15.90 -9.24
CA ASN A 120 -3.11 -14.75 -8.45
C ASN A 120 -1.65 -14.40 -8.74
N PRO A 121 -1.39 -13.61 -9.80
CA PRO A 121 -0.06 -13.09 -10.09
C PRO A 121 0.42 -12.15 -8.98
N GLY A 122 1.55 -12.49 -8.36
CA GLY A 122 2.31 -11.67 -7.43
C GLY A 122 3.61 -11.14 -8.04
N SER A 123 4.24 -10.17 -7.37
CA SER A 123 5.38 -9.43 -7.93
C SER A 123 6.48 -10.35 -8.45
N THR A 124 6.85 -11.36 -7.66
CA THR A 124 7.90 -12.35 -7.97
C THR A 124 7.37 -13.78 -8.06
N SER A 125 6.05 -13.99 -8.00
CA SER A 125 5.47 -15.34 -8.10
C SER A 125 4.12 -15.32 -8.81
N THR A 126 3.62 -16.47 -9.24
CA THR A 126 2.22 -16.64 -9.66
C THR A 126 1.66 -17.79 -8.86
N LYS A 127 0.68 -17.50 -8.00
CA LYS A 127 -0.06 -18.57 -7.31
C LYS A 127 -1.16 -19.06 -8.23
N VAL A 128 -1.23 -20.38 -8.40
CA VAL A 128 -2.19 -21.06 -9.26
C VAL A 128 -2.83 -22.21 -8.49
N ALA A 129 -4.11 -22.46 -8.73
CA ALA A 129 -4.79 -23.61 -8.13
C ALA A 129 -5.97 -24.06 -8.99
N VAL A 130 -6.26 -25.35 -9.01
CA VAL A 130 -7.49 -25.91 -9.58
C VAL A 130 -8.39 -26.40 -8.46
N TYR A 131 -9.64 -25.96 -8.48
CA TYR A 131 -10.66 -26.33 -7.51
C TYR A 131 -11.77 -27.14 -8.18
N ARG A 132 -12.39 -28.02 -7.40
CA ARG A 132 -13.71 -28.60 -7.66
C ARG A 132 -14.59 -28.27 -6.45
N GLY A 133 -15.57 -27.39 -6.65
CA GLY A 133 -16.33 -26.82 -5.54
C GLY A 133 -15.41 -26.10 -4.54
N ASP A 134 -15.46 -26.50 -3.27
CA ASP A 134 -14.62 -25.99 -2.18
C ASP A 134 -13.29 -26.74 -2.01
N ARG A 135 -13.07 -27.80 -2.80
CA ARG A 135 -11.91 -28.68 -2.67
C ARG A 135 -10.78 -28.27 -3.64
N PRO A 136 -9.59 -27.90 -3.12
CA PRO A 136 -8.41 -27.76 -3.97
C PRO A 136 -7.95 -29.14 -4.46
N LEU A 137 -7.78 -29.30 -5.77
CA LEU A 137 -7.22 -30.51 -6.39
C LEU A 137 -5.70 -30.42 -6.47
N CYS A 138 -5.19 -29.28 -6.93
CA CYS A 138 -3.76 -28.96 -6.99
C CYS A 138 -3.56 -27.46 -6.83
N GLN A 139 -2.41 -27.06 -6.26
CA GLN A 139 -2.02 -25.66 -6.12
C GLN A 139 -0.49 -25.54 -6.12
N GLU A 140 0.04 -24.46 -6.69
CA GLU A 140 1.46 -24.14 -6.72
C GLU A 140 1.70 -22.63 -6.55
N SER A 141 2.85 -22.27 -5.97
CA SER A 141 3.43 -20.93 -6.09
C SER A 141 4.57 -21.04 -7.09
N ILE A 142 4.35 -20.57 -8.31
CA ILE A 142 5.38 -20.56 -9.36
C ILE A 142 6.24 -19.33 -9.12
N GLU A 143 7.48 -19.51 -8.68
CA GLU A 143 8.42 -18.41 -8.47
C GLU A 143 9.02 -17.94 -9.80
N HIS A 144 9.24 -16.63 -9.92
CA HIS A 144 9.84 -16.02 -11.10
C HIS A 144 11.19 -15.41 -10.73
N GLU A 145 12.22 -15.79 -11.46
CA GLU A 145 13.52 -15.17 -11.29
C GLU A 145 13.48 -13.70 -11.68
N ARG A 146 14.13 -12.87 -10.87
CA ARG A 146 14.18 -11.43 -11.11
C ARG A 146 14.81 -11.08 -12.46
N ALA A 147 15.86 -11.80 -12.85
CA ALA A 147 16.53 -11.62 -14.13
C ALA A 147 15.60 -11.90 -15.33
N GLU A 148 14.63 -12.80 -15.19
CA GLU A 148 13.61 -13.04 -16.21
C GLU A 148 12.59 -11.89 -16.25
N LEU A 149 12.11 -11.45 -15.09
CA LEU A 149 11.13 -10.36 -14.99
C LEU A 149 11.65 -9.02 -15.53
N GLU A 150 12.94 -8.75 -15.35
CA GLU A 150 13.60 -7.51 -15.79
C GLU A 150 13.76 -7.42 -17.33
N LYS A 151 13.51 -8.52 -18.06
CA LYS A 151 13.49 -8.51 -19.55
C LYS A 151 12.28 -7.78 -20.12
N TYR A 152 11.23 -7.58 -19.34
CA TYR A 152 9.95 -7.01 -19.79
C TYR A 152 9.90 -5.50 -19.50
N PRO A 153 9.80 -4.62 -20.53
CA PRO A 153 9.74 -3.17 -20.33
C PRO A 153 8.51 -2.74 -19.52
N ARG A 154 7.38 -3.42 -19.72
CA ARG A 154 6.14 -3.19 -18.99
C ARG A 154 5.71 -4.43 -18.22
N ILE A 155 5.00 -4.22 -17.12
CA ILE A 155 4.49 -5.32 -16.30
C ILE A 155 3.50 -6.19 -17.08
N VAL A 156 2.66 -5.59 -17.92
CA VAL A 156 1.68 -6.32 -18.74
C VAL A 156 2.34 -7.25 -19.75
N ASP A 157 3.56 -6.93 -20.20
CA ASP A 157 4.29 -7.73 -21.19
C ASP A 157 4.76 -9.07 -20.62
N GLN A 158 4.71 -9.27 -19.30
CA GLN A 158 4.99 -10.57 -18.65
C GLN A 158 3.89 -11.62 -18.91
N HIS A 159 2.74 -11.22 -19.47
CA HIS A 159 1.58 -12.10 -19.71
C HIS A 159 1.93 -13.39 -20.45
N PRO A 160 2.64 -13.38 -21.59
CA PRO A 160 2.89 -14.60 -22.36
C PRO A 160 3.70 -15.64 -21.58
N MET A 161 4.77 -15.19 -20.91
CA MET A 161 5.61 -16.05 -20.07
C MET A 161 4.81 -16.63 -18.90
N ARG A 162 4.06 -15.81 -18.17
CA ARG A 162 3.27 -16.28 -17.03
C ARG A 162 2.14 -17.22 -17.46
N ARG A 163 1.53 -16.98 -18.62
CA ARG A 163 0.54 -17.89 -19.23
C ARG A 163 1.15 -19.25 -19.52
N HIS A 164 2.35 -19.29 -20.13
CA HIS A 164 3.03 -20.55 -20.42
C HIS A 164 3.26 -21.38 -19.15
N LEU A 165 3.75 -20.75 -18.08
CA LEU A 165 3.96 -21.42 -16.80
C LEU A 165 2.67 -21.98 -16.17
N VAL A 166 1.54 -21.30 -16.37
CA VAL A 166 0.23 -21.79 -15.91
C VAL A 166 -0.22 -23.00 -16.73
N LEU A 167 0.02 -23.00 -18.05
CA LEU A 167 -0.27 -24.17 -18.89
C LEU A 167 0.61 -25.36 -18.51
N ASP A 168 1.88 -25.14 -18.21
CA ASP A 168 2.79 -26.19 -17.73
C ASP A 168 2.33 -26.77 -16.39
N PHE A 169 1.81 -25.91 -15.49
CA PHE A 169 1.18 -26.36 -14.25
C PHE A 169 -0.01 -27.30 -14.52
N LEU A 170 -0.92 -26.93 -15.43
CA LEU A 170 -2.04 -27.81 -15.79
C LEU A 170 -1.55 -29.14 -16.36
N ALA A 171 -0.55 -29.11 -17.24
CA ALA A 171 0.03 -30.30 -17.85
C ALA A 171 0.70 -31.22 -16.81
N ARG A 172 1.51 -30.67 -15.89
CA ARG A 172 2.14 -31.45 -14.79
C ARG A 172 1.13 -32.15 -13.91
N HIS A 173 0.02 -31.48 -13.59
CA HIS A 173 -1.07 -32.04 -12.79
C HIS A 173 -2.08 -32.86 -13.60
N LYS A 174 -1.82 -33.07 -14.90
CA LYS A 174 -2.69 -33.83 -15.82
C LYS A 174 -4.12 -33.30 -15.85
N VAL A 175 -4.29 -31.98 -15.73
CA VAL A 175 -5.58 -31.31 -15.84
C VAL A 175 -5.78 -30.91 -17.30
N ASP A 176 -6.77 -31.50 -17.96
CA ASP A 176 -7.20 -31.05 -19.27
C ASP A 176 -7.83 -29.66 -19.15
N ALA A 177 -7.25 -28.68 -19.87
CA ALA A 177 -7.78 -27.32 -19.90
C ALA A 177 -9.24 -27.29 -20.38
N LYS A 178 -9.66 -28.19 -21.27
CA LYS A 178 -11.07 -28.27 -21.74
C LYS A 178 -12.06 -28.73 -20.67
N ALA A 179 -11.58 -29.33 -19.57
CA ALA A 179 -12.42 -29.70 -18.44
C ALA A 179 -12.69 -28.53 -17.48
N LEU A 180 -12.06 -27.37 -17.71
CA LEU A 180 -12.30 -26.15 -16.92
C LEU A 180 -13.68 -25.59 -17.24
N GLY A 181 -14.51 -25.38 -16.22
CA GLY A 181 -15.76 -24.64 -16.34
C GLY A 181 -15.60 -23.13 -16.13
N ALA A 182 -14.50 -22.67 -15.54
CA ALA A 182 -14.14 -21.25 -15.47
C ALA A 182 -12.65 -21.03 -15.16
N VAL A 183 -12.15 -19.85 -15.53
CA VAL A 183 -10.85 -19.33 -15.08
C VAL A 183 -11.05 -18.00 -14.37
N VAL A 184 -10.46 -17.84 -13.18
CA VAL A 184 -10.70 -16.70 -12.31
C VAL A 184 -9.39 -16.04 -11.91
N ASP A 185 -9.30 -14.73 -12.08
CA ASP A 185 -8.20 -13.89 -11.59
C ASP A 185 -8.66 -12.98 -10.44
N ARG A 186 -7.70 -12.45 -9.68
CA ARG A 186 -7.95 -11.45 -8.63
C ARG A 186 -8.41 -10.09 -9.20
N GLY A 187 -8.01 -9.72 -10.41
CA GLY A 187 -8.30 -8.41 -11.01
C GLY A 187 -7.32 -7.29 -10.62
N GLY A 188 -7.18 -6.32 -11.52
CA GLY A 188 -6.12 -5.31 -11.49
C GLY A 188 -6.56 -3.86 -11.18
N LEU A 189 -5.69 -2.92 -11.54
CA LEU A 189 -5.87 -1.47 -11.39
C LEU A 189 -6.81 -0.87 -12.47
N LEU A 190 -8.03 -1.39 -12.52
CA LEU A 190 -9.13 -0.92 -13.35
C LEU A 190 -9.64 0.46 -12.92
N LYS A 191 -10.50 1.09 -13.71
CA LYS A 191 -11.42 2.14 -13.25
C LYS A 191 -12.17 1.71 -11.98
N PRO A 192 -12.63 2.66 -11.14
CA PRO A 192 -13.47 2.36 -9.98
C PRO A 192 -14.64 1.43 -10.36
N ILE A 193 -14.78 0.32 -9.65
CA ILE A 193 -15.87 -0.64 -9.81
C ILE A 193 -16.42 -1.04 -8.43
N SER A 194 -17.66 -1.52 -8.37
CA SER A 194 -18.20 -2.07 -7.12
C SER A 194 -17.61 -3.44 -6.81
N SER A 195 -17.75 -3.91 -5.57
CA SER A 195 -17.44 -5.30 -5.21
C SER A 195 -18.24 -6.29 -6.07
N GLY A 196 -17.66 -7.44 -6.38
CA GLY A 196 -18.35 -8.51 -7.11
C GLY A 196 -17.48 -9.31 -8.07
N THR A 197 -18.15 -10.21 -8.79
CA THR A 197 -17.57 -11.08 -9.81
C THR A 197 -17.91 -10.52 -11.19
N TYR A 198 -16.89 -10.21 -11.99
CA TYR A 198 -17.06 -9.62 -13.31
C TYR A 198 -16.51 -10.55 -14.38
N ARG A 199 -17.28 -10.75 -15.44
CA ARG A 199 -16.76 -11.43 -16.64
C ARG A 199 -15.71 -10.54 -17.30
N ILE A 200 -14.57 -11.12 -17.67
CA ILE A 200 -13.50 -10.39 -18.34
C ILE A 200 -13.98 -9.97 -19.74
N SER A 201 -13.87 -8.67 -20.04
CA SER A 201 -14.25 -8.07 -21.32
C SER A 201 -13.04 -7.44 -22.00
N GLN A 202 -13.16 -7.14 -23.30
CA GLN A 202 -12.09 -6.42 -24.02
C GLN A 202 -11.83 -5.04 -23.42
N SER A 203 -12.88 -4.29 -23.05
CA SER A 203 -12.73 -2.98 -22.41
C SER A 203 -11.98 -3.02 -21.08
N MET A 204 -12.10 -4.13 -20.34
CA MET A 204 -11.34 -4.37 -19.11
C MET A 204 -9.86 -4.58 -19.42
N LEU A 205 -9.55 -5.38 -20.44
CA LEU A 205 -8.16 -5.59 -20.87
C LEU A 205 -7.52 -4.31 -21.39
N ASP A 206 -8.25 -3.51 -22.18
CA ASP A 206 -7.76 -2.24 -22.70
C ASP A 206 -7.38 -1.27 -21.55
N ASP A 207 -8.22 -1.19 -20.52
CA ASP A 207 -7.98 -0.36 -19.33
C ASP A 207 -6.74 -0.84 -18.53
N LEU A 208 -6.60 -2.15 -18.33
CA LEU A 208 -5.42 -2.74 -17.67
C LEU A 208 -4.13 -2.55 -18.46
N LYS A 209 -4.20 -2.60 -19.79
CA LYS A 209 -3.06 -2.39 -20.69
C LYS A 209 -2.66 -0.93 -20.79
N GLU A 210 -3.63 -0.02 -20.80
CA GLU A 210 -3.38 1.42 -20.81
C GLU A 210 -2.78 1.89 -19.48
N ALA A 211 -3.12 1.22 -18.38
CA ALA A 211 -2.51 1.41 -17.07
C ALA A 211 -2.57 2.88 -16.57
N LYS A 212 -3.68 3.59 -16.85
CA LYS A 212 -3.87 5.00 -16.42
C LYS A 212 -3.79 5.19 -14.90
N ARG A 213 -4.14 4.16 -14.12
CA ARG A 213 -4.02 4.15 -12.65
C ARG A 213 -2.71 3.54 -12.15
N GLY A 214 -1.77 3.26 -13.06
CA GLY A 214 -0.45 2.70 -12.79
C GLY A 214 -0.30 1.25 -13.24
N GLU A 215 0.96 0.84 -13.38
CA GLU A 215 1.31 -0.55 -13.62
C GLU A 215 1.44 -1.31 -12.30
N HIS A 216 0.78 -2.45 -12.25
CA HIS A 216 0.88 -3.38 -11.13
C HIS A 216 0.73 -4.81 -11.65
N ILE A 217 1.32 -5.77 -10.94
CA ILE A 217 1.34 -7.16 -11.38
C ILE A 217 -0.06 -7.79 -11.48
N SER A 218 -1.01 -7.28 -10.70
CA SER A 218 -2.42 -7.67 -10.80
C SER A 218 -3.08 -7.25 -12.12
N ASN A 219 -2.45 -6.41 -12.95
CA ASN A 219 -2.97 -6.08 -14.27
C ASN A 219 -2.78 -7.22 -15.27
N VAL A 220 -1.92 -8.20 -14.98
CA VAL A 220 -1.55 -9.28 -15.90
C VAL A 220 -2.56 -10.43 -15.87
N GLY A 221 -3.15 -10.71 -14.71
CA GLY A 221 -3.91 -11.94 -14.49
C GLY A 221 -5.14 -12.10 -15.38
N ALA A 222 -5.85 -11.01 -15.66
CA ALA A 222 -7.01 -11.03 -16.55
C ALA A 222 -6.68 -11.47 -17.99
N PHE A 223 -5.49 -11.14 -18.49
CA PHE A 223 -5.02 -11.58 -19.82
C PHE A 223 -4.78 -13.09 -19.83
N ILE A 224 -4.09 -13.59 -18.81
CA ILE A 224 -3.81 -15.03 -18.64
C ILE A 224 -5.13 -15.79 -18.54
N ALA A 225 -6.06 -15.31 -17.69
CA ALA A 225 -7.35 -15.94 -17.47
C ALA A 225 -8.16 -16.04 -18.76
N LEU A 226 -8.26 -14.95 -19.52
CA LEU A 226 -9.05 -14.92 -20.74
C LEU A 226 -8.46 -15.82 -21.83
N ASP A 227 -7.15 -15.84 -22.00
CA ASP A 227 -6.50 -16.68 -23.02
C ASP A 227 -6.68 -18.17 -22.75
N ILE A 228 -6.52 -18.60 -21.49
CA ILE A 228 -6.73 -19.99 -21.10
C ILE A 228 -8.22 -20.35 -21.26
N ALA A 229 -9.12 -19.50 -20.79
CA ALA A 229 -10.56 -19.76 -20.86
C ALA A 229 -11.07 -19.84 -22.31
N ARG A 230 -10.56 -18.98 -23.21
CA ARG A 230 -10.88 -19.05 -24.65
C ARG A 230 -10.45 -20.37 -25.27
N ALA A 231 -9.25 -20.85 -24.96
CA ALA A 231 -8.75 -22.14 -25.45
C ALA A 231 -9.53 -23.33 -24.86
N ALA A 232 -9.99 -23.20 -23.62
CA ALA A 232 -10.82 -24.20 -22.93
C ALA A 232 -12.30 -24.19 -23.36
N GLY A 233 -12.79 -23.12 -23.98
CA GLY A 233 -14.20 -22.94 -24.31
C GLY A 233 -15.08 -22.57 -23.09
N CYS A 234 -14.49 -21.96 -22.06
CA CYS A 234 -15.19 -21.61 -20.82
C CYS A 234 -15.12 -20.10 -20.51
N PRO A 235 -15.92 -19.57 -19.57
CA PRO A 235 -15.87 -18.16 -19.17
C PRO A 235 -14.64 -17.82 -18.30
N ALA A 236 -14.21 -16.56 -18.38
CA ALA A 236 -13.18 -15.99 -17.51
C ALA A 236 -13.73 -14.85 -16.65
N PHE A 237 -13.30 -14.76 -15.39
CA PHE A 237 -13.77 -13.77 -14.44
C PHE A 237 -12.63 -13.09 -13.66
N ILE A 238 -12.93 -11.92 -13.11
CA ILE A 238 -12.22 -11.36 -11.96
C ILE A 238 -13.17 -11.30 -10.76
N VAL A 239 -12.64 -11.36 -9.54
CA VAL A 239 -13.44 -11.27 -8.30
C VAL A 239 -12.80 -10.25 -7.35
N ASP A 240 -13.59 -9.27 -6.93
CA ASP A 240 -13.20 -8.24 -5.95
C ASP A 240 -11.81 -7.66 -6.21
N ALA A 241 -11.68 -7.04 -7.39
CA ALA A 241 -10.43 -6.42 -7.83
C ALA A 241 -9.87 -5.42 -6.83
N VAL A 242 -8.57 -5.15 -6.92
CA VAL A 242 -7.92 -4.11 -6.09
C VAL A 242 -8.53 -2.71 -6.29
N SER A 243 -9.31 -2.54 -7.35
CA SER A 243 -9.98 -1.29 -7.75
C SER A 243 -11.42 -1.15 -7.26
N VAL A 244 -11.87 -2.05 -6.37
CA VAL A 244 -13.16 -1.89 -5.70
C VAL A 244 -13.20 -0.50 -5.04
N ASP A 245 -14.25 0.25 -5.34
CA ASP A 245 -14.49 1.60 -4.84
C ASP A 245 -15.94 1.71 -4.40
N GLU A 246 -16.13 1.66 -3.09
CA GLU A 246 -17.43 1.81 -2.42
C GLU A 246 -17.40 3.04 -1.49
N PHE A 247 -16.46 3.98 -1.75
CA PHE A 247 -16.30 5.19 -0.95
C PHE A 247 -17.56 6.03 -0.93
N THR A 248 -17.84 6.59 0.24
CA THR A 248 -18.75 7.72 0.33
C THR A 248 -18.09 8.98 -0.26
N PRO A 249 -18.86 9.99 -0.71
CA PRO A 249 -18.28 11.26 -1.17
C PRO A 249 -17.36 11.91 -0.13
N LEU A 250 -17.68 11.79 1.16
CA LEU A 250 -16.85 12.32 2.26
C LEU A 250 -15.49 11.63 2.33
N ALA A 251 -15.42 10.32 2.09
CA ALA A 251 -14.17 9.57 2.12
C ALA A 251 -13.17 10.01 1.04
N ARG A 252 -13.60 10.72 -0.02
CA ARG A 252 -12.72 11.23 -1.08
C ARG A 252 -11.95 12.50 -0.69
N VAL A 253 -12.43 13.25 0.28
CA VAL A 253 -11.80 14.51 0.73
C VAL A 253 -10.46 14.19 1.39
N SER A 254 -9.36 14.75 0.87
CA SER A 254 -8.00 14.50 1.37
C SER A 254 -7.46 15.57 2.32
N GLY A 255 -8.06 16.75 2.32
CA GLY A 255 -7.52 17.95 2.98
C GLY A 255 -6.71 18.89 2.06
N LEU A 256 -6.44 18.50 0.81
CA LEU A 256 -5.83 19.36 -0.21
C LEU A 256 -6.73 19.44 -1.45
N ALA A 257 -7.28 20.62 -1.74
CA ALA A 257 -8.14 20.83 -2.91
C ALA A 257 -7.43 20.42 -4.22
N GLY A 258 -8.11 19.64 -5.05
CA GLY A 258 -7.56 19.07 -6.29
C GLY A 258 -6.81 17.75 -6.12
N VAL A 259 -6.65 17.25 -4.89
CA VAL A 259 -6.09 15.92 -4.61
C VAL A 259 -7.14 15.10 -3.89
N GLU A 260 -7.57 13.99 -4.47
CA GLU A 260 -8.57 13.10 -3.87
C GLU A 260 -7.93 11.83 -3.31
N ARG A 261 -8.53 11.29 -2.25
CA ARG A 261 -8.23 9.94 -1.77
C ARG A 261 -8.76 8.92 -2.77
N LYS A 262 -7.99 7.87 -3.01
CA LYS A 262 -8.36 6.79 -3.95
C LYS A 262 -8.72 5.53 -3.19
N SER A 263 -9.82 4.88 -3.58
CA SER A 263 -10.09 3.51 -3.13
C SER A 263 -9.20 2.54 -3.92
N LEU A 264 -8.21 1.99 -3.21
CA LEU A 264 -7.42 0.84 -3.62
C LEU A 264 -7.15 -0.01 -2.39
N LEU A 265 -7.55 -1.28 -2.41
CA LEU A 265 -7.50 -2.12 -1.22
C LEU A 265 -7.33 -3.60 -1.56
N HIS A 266 -7.11 -4.39 -0.52
CA HIS A 266 -7.04 -5.84 -0.62
C HIS A 266 -8.45 -6.45 -0.62
N ALA A 267 -9.33 -5.94 -1.51
CA ALA A 267 -10.79 -6.16 -1.48
C ALA A 267 -11.16 -7.63 -1.35
N LEU A 268 -10.62 -8.51 -2.22
CA LEU A 268 -10.87 -9.95 -2.16
C LEU A 268 -10.58 -10.57 -0.78
N ASN A 269 -9.39 -10.30 -0.21
CA ASN A 269 -9.03 -10.83 1.10
C ASN A 269 -9.86 -10.21 2.23
N MET A 270 -10.09 -8.91 2.17
CA MET A 270 -10.86 -8.19 3.17
C MET A 270 -12.34 -8.61 3.16
N ARG A 271 -12.90 -8.90 1.98
CA ARG A 271 -14.25 -9.42 1.81
C ARG A 271 -14.37 -10.82 2.42
N MET A 272 -13.40 -11.69 2.13
CA MET A 272 -13.35 -13.02 2.74
C MET A 272 -13.28 -12.95 4.27
N ALA A 273 -12.43 -12.10 4.84
CA ALA A 273 -12.35 -11.91 6.29
C ALA A 273 -13.68 -11.38 6.89
N ALA A 274 -14.35 -10.45 6.20
CA ALA A 274 -15.66 -9.96 6.61
C ALA A 274 -16.73 -11.07 6.60
N LEU A 275 -16.74 -11.91 5.56
CA LEU A 275 -17.67 -13.05 5.45
C LEU A 275 -17.42 -14.10 6.54
N GLN A 276 -16.16 -14.37 6.89
CA GLN A 276 -15.81 -15.27 7.99
C GLN A 276 -16.30 -14.73 9.34
N ALA A 277 -16.06 -13.44 9.62
CA ALA A 277 -16.58 -12.79 10.82
C ALA A 277 -18.13 -12.85 10.88
N CYS A 278 -18.81 -12.69 9.74
CA CYS A 278 -20.27 -12.82 9.66
C CYS A 278 -20.75 -14.23 10.03
N GLN A 279 -20.04 -15.26 9.56
CA GLN A 279 -20.33 -16.66 9.89
C GLN A 279 -20.17 -16.92 11.39
N GLU A 280 -19.08 -16.45 12.00
CA GLU A 280 -18.84 -16.55 13.45
C GLU A 280 -19.92 -15.83 14.27
N LEU A 281 -20.42 -14.71 13.76
CA LEU A 281 -21.50 -13.94 14.39
C LEU A 281 -22.90 -14.48 14.11
N GLY A 282 -23.05 -15.46 13.21
CA GLY A 282 -24.37 -15.94 12.74
C GLY A 282 -25.21 -14.85 12.07
N LYS A 283 -24.58 -13.84 11.46
CA LYS A 283 -25.26 -12.69 10.83
C LYS A 283 -24.92 -12.59 9.35
N LYS A 284 -25.77 -11.93 8.57
CA LYS A 284 -25.47 -11.61 7.18
C LYS A 284 -24.57 -10.37 7.09
N LEU A 285 -23.81 -10.27 5.99
CA LEU A 285 -22.86 -9.17 5.77
C LEU A 285 -23.53 -7.79 5.73
N ASP A 286 -24.79 -7.71 5.27
CA ASP A 286 -25.60 -6.49 5.24
C ASP A 286 -26.21 -6.12 6.59
N GLN A 287 -26.01 -6.93 7.63
CA GLN A 287 -26.54 -6.74 8.99
C GLN A 287 -25.46 -6.36 10.02
N VAL A 288 -24.21 -6.21 9.61
CA VAL A 288 -23.09 -5.90 10.50
C VAL A 288 -22.28 -4.72 10.00
N ASN A 289 -21.64 -4.03 10.94
CA ASN A 289 -20.58 -3.07 10.67
C ASN A 289 -19.28 -3.65 11.27
N LEU A 290 -18.20 -3.61 10.49
CA LEU A 290 -16.92 -4.21 10.85
C LEU A 290 -15.78 -3.22 10.62
N ILE A 291 -14.66 -3.44 11.30
CA ILE A 291 -13.36 -2.88 10.90
C ILE A 291 -12.53 -4.07 10.42
N VAL A 292 -12.16 -4.07 9.14
CA VAL A 292 -11.38 -5.15 8.55
C VAL A 292 -9.96 -4.66 8.31
N ALA A 293 -8.99 -5.35 8.91
CA ALA A 293 -7.56 -5.06 8.76
C ALA A 293 -6.87 -6.20 7.98
N HIS A 294 -6.43 -5.91 6.76
CA HIS A 294 -5.50 -6.76 6.03
C HIS A 294 -4.06 -6.39 6.42
N LEU A 295 -3.36 -7.31 7.09
CA LEU A 295 -1.99 -7.13 7.57
C LEU A 295 -1.00 -7.95 6.72
N GLY A 296 -0.65 -7.43 5.54
CA GLY A 296 0.28 -8.07 4.61
C GLY A 296 1.49 -7.19 4.28
N GLY A 297 2.13 -7.42 3.12
CA GLY A 297 3.23 -6.58 2.63
C GLY A 297 2.83 -5.10 2.50
N GLY A 298 1.55 -4.82 2.23
CA GLY A 298 0.90 -3.53 2.50
C GLY A 298 -0.25 -3.72 3.50
N ILE A 299 -0.53 -2.69 4.30
CA ILE A 299 -1.60 -2.73 5.30
C ILE A 299 -2.81 -1.91 4.85
N SER A 300 -3.96 -2.56 4.74
CA SER A 300 -5.24 -1.91 4.41
C SER A 300 -6.23 -2.12 5.55
N ILE A 301 -6.75 -1.02 6.09
CA ILE A 301 -7.74 -1.01 7.16
C ILE A 301 -8.95 -0.24 6.65
N SER A 302 -10.12 -0.87 6.72
CA SER A 302 -11.36 -0.32 6.18
C SER A 302 -12.52 -0.53 7.15
N PRO A 303 -13.29 0.52 7.48
CA PRO A 303 -14.64 0.32 7.97
C PRO A 303 -15.50 -0.29 6.87
N VAL A 304 -16.17 -1.38 7.20
CA VAL A 304 -17.15 -2.05 6.35
C VAL A 304 -18.52 -1.77 6.93
N GLU A 305 -19.34 -1.00 6.23
CA GLU A 305 -20.71 -0.68 6.64
C GLU A 305 -21.69 -1.51 5.80
N ARG A 306 -22.40 -2.44 6.45
CA ARG A 306 -23.40 -3.32 5.80
C ARG A 306 -22.88 -3.95 4.50
N GLY A 307 -21.64 -4.44 4.56
CA GLY A 307 -20.96 -5.07 3.43
C GLY A 307 -20.31 -4.12 2.44
N LYS A 308 -20.26 -2.81 2.67
CA LYS A 308 -19.58 -1.87 1.77
C LYS A 308 -18.30 -1.32 2.38
N PHE A 309 -17.21 -1.28 1.62
CA PHE A 309 -15.95 -0.65 2.00
C PHE A 309 -16.06 0.88 1.88
N VAL A 310 -16.70 1.52 2.87
CA VAL A 310 -17.07 2.95 2.81
C VAL A 310 -15.89 3.91 2.95
N ASP A 311 -14.76 3.42 3.44
CA ASP A 311 -13.48 4.13 3.53
C ASP A 311 -12.31 3.11 3.53
N VAL A 312 -11.13 3.48 3.02
CA VAL A 312 -9.88 2.73 3.18
C VAL A 312 -8.69 3.67 3.11
N ASN A 313 -7.59 3.31 3.79
CA ASN A 313 -6.37 4.11 3.73
C ASN A 313 -5.65 4.08 2.36
N ASN A 314 -5.88 3.11 1.48
CA ASN A 314 -5.00 2.83 0.34
C ASN A 314 -3.54 2.66 0.77
N ALA A 315 -3.12 1.41 0.92
CA ALA A 315 -1.80 1.06 1.44
C ALA A 315 -0.61 1.60 0.61
N ASN A 316 -0.82 2.09 -0.62
CA ASN A 316 0.25 2.72 -1.42
C ASN A 316 0.43 4.23 -1.14
N GLU A 317 -0.57 4.87 -0.56
CA GLU A 317 -0.62 6.33 -0.40
C GLU A 317 -0.66 6.75 1.07
N HIS A 318 -1.33 5.97 1.92
CA HIS A 318 -1.62 6.32 3.31
C HIS A 318 -1.81 5.04 4.15
N GLY A 319 -2.16 5.19 5.44
CA GLY A 319 -2.18 4.17 6.49
C GLY A 319 -0.88 4.00 7.29
N PRO A 320 -0.88 3.01 8.20
CA PRO A 320 0.34 2.60 8.91
C PRO A 320 1.42 2.16 7.92
N PHE A 321 2.69 2.33 8.30
CA PHE A 321 3.76 1.65 7.57
C PHE A 321 3.61 0.13 7.72
N SER A 322 4.12 -0.62 6.74
CA SER A 322 3.99 -2.07 6.66
C SER A 322 5.36 -2.73 6.53
N PRO A 323 5.48 -4.04 6.24
CA PRO A 323 6.79 -4.62 5.96
C PRO A 323 7.52 -4.02 4.76
N GLU A 324 6.79 -3.52 3.74
CA GLU A 324 7.38 -3.02 2.48
C GLU A 324 7.05 -1.55 2.17
N ARG A 325 6.08 -0.94 2.86
CA ARG A 325 5.57 0.39 2.53
C ARG A 325 5.80 1.36 3.68
N ALA A 326 6.05 2.62 3.33
CA ALA A 326 6.37 3.66 4.28
C ALA A 326 5.15 4.17 5.08
N GLY A 327 3.93 3.91 4.62
CA GLY A 327 2.72 4.48 5.22
C GLY A 327 2.73 6.02 5.13
N HIS A 328 2.13 6.69 6.11
CA HIS A 328 2.21 8.16 6.18
C HIS A 328 3.62 8.59 6.52
N VAL A 329 4.06 9.67 5.86
CA VAL A 329 5.31 10.35 6.17
C VAL A 329 5.06 11.85 6.30
N PRO A 330 5.89 12.60 7.05
CA PRO A 330 5.76 14.05 7.13
C PRO A 330 5.84 14.73 5.75
N CYS A 331 4.74 15.37 5.31
CA CYS A 331 4.63 15.92 3.97
C CYS A 331 5.73 16.94 3.63
N ALA A 332 6.07 17.83 4.58
CA ALA A 332 7.10 18.85 4.37
C ALA A 332 8.48 18.24 4.13
N ASP A 333 8.84 17.16 4.83
CA ASP A 333 10.12 16.50 4.65
C ASP A 333 10.14 15.62 3.40
N LEU A 334 9.01 15.02 3.03
CA LEU A 334 8.86 14.36 1.72
C LEU A 334 9.08 15.36 0.58
N VAL A 335 8.49 16.55 0.64
CA VAL A 335 8.70 17.61 -0.36
C VAL A 335 10.18 18.00 -0.45
N LYS A 336 10.85 18.21 0.70
CA LYS A 336 12.30 18.48 0.70
C LYS A 336 13.10 17.35 0.06
N MET A 337 12.70 16.10 0.28
CA MET A 337 13.34 14.94 -0.34
C MET A 337 13.15 14.93 -1.86
N CYS A 338 11.94 15.20 -2.34
CA CYS A 338 11.61 15.27 -3.77
C CYS A 338 12.41 16.36 -4.51
N PHE A 339 12.61 17.52 -3.88
CA PHE A 339 13.28 18.67 -4.50
C PHE A 339 14.76 18.83 -4.08
N GLY A 340 15.31 17.84 -3.38
CA GLY A 340 16.71 17.84 -2.92
C GLY A 340 17.73 17.47 -4.00
N GLY A 341 17.30 17.15 -5.23
CA GLY A 341 18.16 16.85 -6.39
C GLY A 341 18.85 15.48 -6.37
N LYS A 342 18.61 14.64 -5.35
CA LYS A 342 19.28 13.34 -5.17
C LYS A 342 18.52 12.14 -5.69
N LEU A 343 17.19 12.25 -5.81
CA LEU A 343 16.30 11.14 -6.10
C LEU A 343 15.38 11.52 -7.24
N SER A 344 15.17 10.60 -8.18
CA SER A 344 14.14 10.75 -9.21
C SER A 344 12.76 10.54 -8.60
N LYS A 345 11.71 10.90 -9.35
CA LYS A 345 10.33 10.58 -8.99
C LYS A 345 10.14 9.08 -8.72
N ASP A 346 10.72 8.23 -9.56
CA ASP A 346 10.56 6.78 -9.45
C ASP A 346 11.29 6.22 -8.23
N ASP A 347 12.43 6.81 -7.86
CA ASP A 347 13.13 6.46 -6.62
C ASP A 347 12.28 6.77 -5.39
N ILE A 348 11.63 7.95 -5.36
CA ILE A 348 10.72 8.34 -4.27
C ILE A 348 9.53 7.39 -4.21
N VAL A 349 8.87 7.12 -5.34
CA VAL A 349 7.72 6.21 -5.41
C VAL A 349 8.11 4.81 -4.92
N LYS A 350 9.25 4.28 -5.37
CA LYS A 350 9.78 2.99 -4.92
C LYS A 350 10.04 2.99 -3.41
N LYS A 351 10.65 4.05 -2.89
CA LYS A 351 10.95 4.20 -1.46
C LYS A 351 9.69 4.21 -0.58
N LEU A 352 8.60 4.79 -1.08
CA LEU A 352 7.32 4.83 -0.38
C LEU A 352 6.52 3.52 -0.50
N THR A 353 6.54 2.87 -1.66
CA THR A 353 5.59 1.78 -1.99
C THR A 353 6.18 0.37 -2.02
N ARG A 354 7.51 0.21 -2.05
CA ARG A 354 8.18 -1.10 -2.22
C ARG A 354 9.40 -1.32 -1.33
N SER A 355 10.05 -0.27 -0.85
CA SER A 355 11.24 -0.37 0.01
C SER A 355 11.16 0.54 1.23
N GLY A 356 9.95 0.70 1.78
CA GLY A 356 9.66 1.41 3.01
C GLY A 356 9.54 0.46 4.20
N GLY A 357 9.07 0.99 5.33
CA GLY A 357 8.65 0.15 6.46
C GLY A 357 9.75 -0.73 7.05
N LEU A 358 9.43 -1.97 7.44
CA LEU A 358 10.42 -2.90 8.02
C LEU A 358 11.62 -3.13 7.09
N THR A 359 11.41 -3.15 5.78
CA THR A 359 12.50 -3.25 4.80
C THR A 359 13.48 -2.10 4.96
N ALA A 360 12.97 -0.87 5.09
CA ALA A 360 13.81 0.31 5.26
C ALA A 360 14.51 0.36 6.62
N TYR A 361 13.85 -0.09 7.69
CA TYR A 361 14.41 -0.04 9.04
C TYR A 361 15.34 -1.20 9.36
N LEU A 362 15.02 -2.42 8.92
CA LEU A 362 15.65 -3.66 9.37
C LEU A 362 16.34 -4.45 8.24
N GLY A 363 16.14 -4.05 6.99
CA GLY A 363 16.63 -4.79 5.82
C GLY A 363 15.84 -6.06 5.48
N THR A 364 14.67 -6.27 6.10
CA THR A 364 13.81 -7.44 5.85
C THR A 364 12.34 -7.02 5.75
N ASN A 365 11.62 -7.63 4.81
CA ASN A 365 10.16 -7.53 4.68
C ASN A 365 9.43 -8.68 5.40
N LYS A 366 10.16 -9.58 6.07
CA LYS A 366 9.58 -10.72 6.77
C LYS A 366 9.29 -10.33 8.22
N ALA A 367 8.02 -10.08 8.53
CA ALA A 367 7.60 -9.74 9.89
C ALA A 367 8.00 -10.82 10.92
N GLY A 368 7.96 -12.11 10.54
CA GLY A 368 8.43 -13.21 11.39
C GLY A 368 9.92 -13.10 11.75
N GLU A 369 10.77 -12.73 10.79
CA GLU A 369 12.20 -12.50 11.05
C GLU A 369 12.41 -11.32 12.00
N ALA A 370 11.68 -10.22 11.80
CA ALA A 370 11.73 -9.08 12.70
C ALA A 370 11.32 -9.46 14.14
N VAL A 371 10.31 -10.32 14.31
CA VAL A 371 9.86 -10.82 15.62
C VAL A 371 10.94 -11.66 16.29
N GLU A 372 11.57 -12.58 15.55
CA GLU A 372 12.66 -13.40 16.08
C GLU A 372 13.88 -12.56 16.46
N ARG A 373 14.24 -11.56 15.64
CA ARG A 373 15.30 -10.59 15.98
C ARG A 373 14.98 -9.84 17.27
N ALA A 374 13.75 -9.34 17.42
CA ALA A 374 13.32 -8.64 18.62
C ALA A 374 13.37 -9.54 19.87
N ARG A 375 12.92 -10.80 19.75
CA ARG A 375 13.01 -11.82 20.82
C ARG A 375 14.45 -12.15 21.19
N GLY A 376 15.35 -12.15 20.20
CA GLY A 376 16.79 -12.30 20.37
C GLY A 376 17.50 -11.07 20.98
N GLY A 377 16.78 -9.99 21.25
CA GLY A 377 17.31 -8.77 21.87
C GLY A 377 17.72 -7.67 20.90
N ASP A 378 17.40 -7.78 19.61
CA ASP A 378 17.55 -6.68 18.64
C ASP A 378 16.57 -5.56 18.98
N ARG A 379 17.10 -4.48 19.56
CA ARG A 379 16.31 -3.33 20.00
C ARG A 379 15.67 -2.59 18.83
N GLN A 380 16.35 -2.49 17.69
CA GLN A 380 15.83 -1.78 16.53
C GLN A 380 14.63 -2.54 15.94
N ALA A 381 14.71 -3.87 15.90
CA ALA A 381 13.59 -4.71 15.48
C ALA A 381 12.38 -4.56 16.42
N ALA A 382 12.61 -4.53 17.74
CA ALA A 382 11.56 -4.31 18.73
C ALA A 382 10.88 -2.94 18.56
N GLU A 383 11.65 -1.86 18.45
CA GLU A 383 11.13 -0.50 18.26
C GLU A 383 10.36 -0.36 16.94
N ALA A 384 10.87 -0.94 15.84
CA ALA A 384 10.19 -0.91 14.55
C ALA A 384 8.86 -1.70 14.59
N LEU A 385 8.82 -2.88 15.22
CA LEU A 385 7.58 -3.64 15.37
C LEU A 385 6.57 -2.91 16.26
N GLU A 386 7.01 -2.35 17.40
CA GLU A 386 6.15 -1.59 18.30
C GLU A 386 5.56 -0.36 17.60
N ALA A 387 6.39 0.37 16.84
CA ALA A 387 5.92 1.51 16.04
C ALA A 387 4.92 1.09 14.95
N MET A 388 5.13 -0.06 14.29
CA MET A 388 4.19 -0.59 13.29
C MET A 388 2.84 -0.91 13.95
N CYS A 389 2.87 -1.64 15.06
CA CYS A 389 1.66 -1.98 15.83
C CYS A 389 0.95 -0.76 16.41
N TYR A 390 1.67 0.30 16.77
CA TYR A 390 1.08 1.53 17.28
C TYR A 390 0.30 2.32 16.22
N GLN A 391 0.71 2.22 14.94
CA GLN A 391 0.02 2.88 13.84
C GLN A 391 -1.20 2.11 13.31
N ILE A 392 -1.22 0.78 13.52
CA ILE A 392 -2.38 -0.09 13.23
C ILE A 392 -3.43 0.13 14.31
#